data_AF-S8EV52-F1
#
_entry.id   AF-S8EV52-F1
#
_cell.length_a   1.000
_cell.length_b   1.000
_cell.length_c   1.000
_cell.angle_alpha   90.00
_cell.angle_beta   90.00
_cell.angle_gamma   90.00
#
_symmetry.space_group_name_H-M   'P 1'
#
loop_
_entity.id
_entity.type
_entity.pdbx_description
1 polymer ?
#
loop_
_entity_poly.entity_id
_entity_poly.type
_entity_poly.pdbx_seq_one_letter_code
_entity_poly.pdbx_strand_id
1 'polypeptide(L)'
;MWAKRYLALDDNRPMWALAVDVLLSMNVTKDAGAIRPSAQINSFLQSWTPAIHKASKLPEYLKRMIATARKHNASFAAIKLDRELKKKLPIWYHLGATKKLRLLNNSRASDCLRKNHAVRIVADVARMTRRRCYTTMRESRNDYVPDDCTCRLCLDDRSRGCKHPHRCCTTAENLLREVRPKWHPDSLSPHDGLTLTNNRQEKNERALAETGTLTFDPSVTQRGELDGAFRVFVDPSSHNEPPAVRR
;
A
#
# COMPACT_ATOMS: atom_id res chain seq x y z
N MET A 1 -13.71 16.60 -13.13
CA MET A 1 -12.30 16.12 -13.18
C MET A 1 -12.24 14.60 -13.03
N TRP A 2 -11.89 13.86 -14.09
CA TRP A 2 -11.89 12.38 -14.09
C TRP A 2 -10.80 11.77 -13.21
N ALA A 3 -9.58 12.31 -13.24
CA ALA A 3 -8.46 11.81 -12.43
C ALA A 3 -8.73 11.91 -10.92
N LYS A 4 -9.29 13.04 -10.45
CA LYS A 4 -9.69 13.21 -9.03
C LYS A 4 -10.69 12.13 -8.59
N ARG A 5 -11.72 11.87 -9.41
CA ARG A 5 -12.74 10.84 -9.10
C ARG A 5 -12.18 9.42 -9.18
N TYR A 6 -11.22 9.16 -10.08
CA TYR A 6 -10.54 7.87 -10.16
C TYR A 6 -9.70 7.56 -8.90
N LEU A 7 -9.09 8.61 -8.32
CA LEU A 7 -8.27 8.54 -7.12
C LEU A 7 -9.06 8.65 -5.81
N ALA A 8 -10.40 8.73 -5.86
CA ALA A 8 -11.24 8.47 -4.70
C ALA A 8 -11.17 6.97 -4.40
N LEU A 9 -10.50 6.60 -3.32
CA LEU A 9 -10.21 5.22 -2.89
C LEU A 9 -10.97 4.87 -1.61
N ASP A 10 -12.07 5.58 -1.37
CA ASP A 10 -13.01 5.43 -0.27
C ASP A 10 -14.29 4.72 -0.73
N ASP A 11 -15.31 4.68 0.13
CA ASP A 11 -16.61 4.08 -0.19
C ASP A 11 -17.36 4.84 -1.31
N ASN A 12 -16.95 6.06 -1.63
CA ASN A 12 -17.50 6.85 -2.73
C ASN A 12 -16.80 6.57 -4.08
N ARG A 13 -15.88 5.60 -4.13
CA ARG A 13 -15.16 5.23 -5.34
C ARG A 13 -16.15 4.82 -6.44
N PRO A 14 -16.16 5.53 -7.58
CA PRO A 14 -17.15 5.26 -8.61
C PRO A 14 -16.89 3.90 -9.28
N MET A 15 -17.96 3.16 -9.57
CA MET A 15 -17.89 1.83 -10.21
C MET A 15 -17.02 1.79 -11.48
N TRP A 16 -17.07 2.83 -12.31
CA TRP A 16 -16.24 2.89 -13.52
C TRP A 16 -14.73 2.90 -13.21
N ALA A 17 -14.30 3.41 -12.05
CA ALA A 17 -12.89 3.40 -11.66
C ALA A 17 -12.38 1.98 -11.42
N LEU A 18 -13.24 1.07 -10.93
CA LEU A 18 -12.91 -0.34 -10.78
C LEU A 18 -12.69 -1.01 -12.15
N ALA A 19 -13.55 -0.70 -13.13
CA ALA A 19 -13.35 -1.15 -14.50
C ALA A 19 -12.06 -0.57 -15.11
N VAL A 20 -11.73 0.69 -14.78
CA VAL A 20 -10.47 1.31 -15.21
C VAL A 20 -9.26 0.60 -14.60
N ASP A 21 -9.27 0.22 -13.32
CA ASP A 21 -8.17 -0.56 -12.73
C ASP A 21 -7.88 -1.82 -13.58
N VAL A 22 -8.92 -2.54 -14.01
CA VAL A 22 -8.82 -3.71 -14.89
C VAL A 22 -8.25 -3.33 -16.25
N LEU A 23 -8.79 -2.29 -16.92
CA LEU A 23 -8.29 -1.85 -18.22
C LEU A 23 -6.82 -1.42 -18.17
N LEU A 24 -6.40 -0.74 -17.12
CA LEU A 24 -4.99 -0.35 -16.92
C LEU A 24 -4.11 -1.59 -16.69
N SER A 25 -4.59 -2.56 -15.90
CA SER A 25 -3.87 -3.81 -15.63
C SER A 25 -3.65 -4.68 -16.87
N MET A 26 -4.58 -4.63 -17.83
CA MET A 26 -4.45 -5.32 -19.12
C MET A 26 -3.45 -4.65 -20.06
N ASN A 27 -3.11 -3.39 -19.81
CA ASN A 27 -2.25 -2.57 -20.67
C ASN A 27 -0.96 -2.15 -19.96
N VAL A 28 -0.37 -3.01 -19.10
CA VAL A 28 0.91 -2.71 -18.44
C VAL A 28 2.04 -2.60 -19.45
N THR A 29 2.97 -1.67 -19.23
CA THR A 29 4.12 -1.49 -20.11
C THR A 29 5.15 -2.62 -19.98
N LYS A 30 5.96 -2.83 -21.03
CA LYS A 30 7.02 -3.85 -21.01
C LYS A 30 8.15 -3.53 -20.03
N ASP A 31 8.46 -2.25 -19.81
CA ASP A 31 9.49 -1.79 -18.85
C ASP A 31 9.12 -2.06 -17.40
N ALA A 32 7.84 -2.19 -17.09
CA ALA A 32 7.36 -2.62 -15.79
C ALA A 32 7.68 -4.12 -15.50
N GLY A 33 8.14 -4.85 -16.52
CA GLY A 33 8.53 -6.26 -16.44
C GLY A 33 7.34 -7.21 -16.44
N ALA A 34 7.60 -8.49 -16.14
CA ALA A 34 6.57 -9.52 -16.03
C ALA A 34 5.78 -9.35 -14.72
N ILE A 35 4.82 -8.43 -14.72
CA ILE A 35 3.94 -8.18 -13.57
C ILE A 35 2.82 -9.21 -13.53
N ARG A 36 2.74 -9.94 -12.41
CA ARG A 36 1.63 -10.88 -12.18
C ARG A 36 0.29 -10.11 -12.13
N PRO A 37 -0.74 -10.48 -12.90
CA PRO A 37 -2.05 -9.80 -12.85
C PRO A 37 -2.64 -9.73 -11.45
N SER A 38 -2.51 -10.79 -10.64
CA SER A 38 -2.99 -10.83 -9.25
C SER A 38 -2.25 -9.89 -8.29
N ALA A 39 -1.13 -9.29 -8.72
CA ALA A 39 -0.39 -8.30 -7.95
C ALA A 39 -0.80 -6.86 -8.30
N GLN A 40 -1.58 -6.66 -9.36
CA GLN A 40 -1.97 -5.34 -9.86
C GLN A 40 -3.22 -4.86 -9.13
N ILE A 41 -3.14 -3.69 -8.51
CA ILE A 41 -4.23 -3.07 -7.74
C ILE A 41 -4.51 -1.68 -8.29
N ASN A 42 -3.52 -0.78 -8.23
CA ASN A 42 -3.68 0.59 -8.70
C ASN A 42 -2.31 1.17 -9.07
N SER A 43 -2.17 1.70 -10.29
CA SER A 43 -0.91 2.21 -10.81
C SER A 43 -0.39 3.49 -10.13
N PHE A 44 -1.20 4.17 -9.31
CA PHE A 44 -0.76 5.32 -8.51
C PHE A 44 -0.31 4.94 -7.10
N LEU A 45 -0.62 3.71 -6.65
CA LEU A 45 -0.18 3.14 -5.38
C LEU A 45 0.94 2.10 -5.56
N GLN A 46 1.39 1.88 -6.79
CA GLN A 46 2.37 0.87 -7.13
C GLN A 46 3.37 1.40 -8.16
N SER A 47 4.55 0.79 -8.22
CA SER A 47 5.67 1.25 -9.04
C SER A 47 5.59 0.86 -10.53
N TRP A 48 4.40 0.51 -11.03
CA TRP A 48 4.19 0.09 -12.42
C TRP A 48 3.27 1.04 -13.16
N THR A 49 3.43 1.09 -14.48
CA THR A 49 2.76 2.07 -15.33
C THR A 49 1.97 1.38 -16.44
N PRO A 50 0.74 1.85 -16.73
CA PRO A 50 0.03 1.46 -17.94
C PRO A 50 0.66 2.13 -19.18
N ALA A 51 0.59 1.43 -20.31
CA ALA A 51 1.00 1.86 -21.62
C ALA A 51 -0.01 2.89 -22.16
N ILE A 52 0.47 4.12 -22.32
CA ILE A 52 -0.33 5.25 -22.80
C ILE A 52 0.08 5.74 -24.20
N HIS A 53 1.02 5.05 -24.86
CA HIS A 53 1.46 5.40 -26.21
C HIS A 53 0.36 5.13 -27.26
N LYS A 54 0.51 5.69 -28.46
CA LYS A 54 -0.48 5.62 -29.54
C LYS A 54 -0.95 4.19 -29.85
N ALA A 55 -0.01 3.24 -29.92
CA ALA A 55 -0.29 1.82 -30.20
C ALA A 55 -0.94 1.03 -29.04
N SER A 56 -1.15 1.63 -27.86
CA SER A 56 -1.82 0.97 -26.74
C SER A 56 -3.30 0.78 -27.03
N LYS A 57 -3.86 -0.36 -26.59
CA LYS A 57 -5.30 -0.66 -26.71
C LYS A 57 -6.15 0.11 -25.70
N LEU A 58 -5.53 0.88 -24.81
CA LEU A 58 -6.24 1.70 -23.84
C LEU A 58 -7.04 2.81 -24.57
N PRO A 59 -8.32 3.02 -24.22
CA PRO A 59 -9.12 4.11 -24.77
C PRO A 59 -8.49 5.49 -24.61
N GLU A 60 -8.70 6.38 -25.57
CA GLU A 60 -8.04 7.68 -25.63
C GLU A 60 -8.35 8.57 -24.41
N TYR A 61 -9.58 8.52 -23.89
CA TYR A 61 -9.94 9.27 -22.69
C TYR A 61 -9.18 8.81 -21.44
N LEU A 62 -8.85 7.51 -21.32
CA LEU A 62 -8.03 7.00 -20.22
C LEU A 62 -6.57 7.36 -20.40
N LYS A 63 -6.05 7.29 -21.63
CA LYS A 63 -4.69 7.78 -21.95
C LYS A 63 -4.55 9.24 -21.53
N ARG A 64 -5.50 10.10 -21.91
CA ARG A 64 -5.55 11.51 -21.51
C ARG A 64 -5.63 11.67 -20.00
N MET A 65 -6.49 10.92 -19.30
CA MET A 65 -6.60 10.99 -17.84
C MET A 65 -5.27 10.69 -17.14
N ILE A 66 -4.59 9.60 -17.54
CA ILE A 66 -3.29 9.21 -16.98
C ILE A 66 -2.20 10.21 -17.37
N ALA A 67 -2.19 10.68 -18.62
CA ALA A 67 -1.24 11.69 -19.09
C ALA A 67 -1.37 13.00 -18.32
N THR A 68 -2.59 13.48 -18.07
CA THR A 68 -2.83 14.68 -17.24
C THR A 68 -2.34 14.47 -15.81
N ALA A 69 -2.67 13.33 -15.19
CA ALA A 69 -2.22 13.04 -13.84
C ALA A 69 -0.68 13.01 -13.74
N ARG A 70 0.00 12.40 -14.71
CA ARG A 70 1.47 12.38 -14.78
C ARG A 70 2.08 13.75 -15.08
N LYS A 71 1.50 14.52 -16.01
CA LYS A 71 1.96 15.88 -16.35
C LYS A 71 1.99 16.78 -15.11
N HIS A 72 1.03 16.60 -14.21
CA HIS A 72 0.91 17.35 -12.97
C HIS A 72 1.51 16.61 -11.76
N ASN A 73 2.33 15.58 -11.96
CA ASN A 73 2.95 14.78 -10.90
C ASN A 73 1.97 14.42 -9.77
N ALA A 74 0.79 13.94 -10.14
CA ALA A 74 -0.18 13.42 -9.19
C ALA A 74 0.33 12.10 -8.61
N SER A 75 0.66 12.07 -7.32
CA SER A 75 1.19 10.87 -6.66
C SER A 75 0.77 10.77 -5.20
N PHE A 76 0.92 9.56 -4.64
CA PHE A 76 0.65 9.28 -3.23
C PHE A 76 1.81 9.81 -2.37
N ALA A 77 1.69 11.05 -1.92
CA ALA A 77 2.80 11.83 -1.38
C ALA A 77 2.48 12.45 -0.01
N ALA A 78 1.93 11.64 0.90
CA ALA A 78 1.79 12.05 2.29
C ALA A 78 3.17 12.33 2.92
N ILE A 79 3.24 13.44 3.68
CA ILE A 79 4.41 13.81 4.48
C ILE A 79 4.61 12.79 5.60
N LYS A 80 3.54 12.57 6.38
CA LYS A 80 3.43 11.53 7.40
C LYS A 80 2.19 10.69 7.17
N LEU A 81 2.32 9.39 7.41
CA LEU A 81 1.21 8.43 7.37
C LEU A 81 1.04 7.86 8.77
N ASP A 82 -0.20 7.72 9.21
CA ASP A 82 -0.49 6.94 10.40
C ASP A 82 -0.32 5.43 10.15
N ARG A 83 -0.40 4.65 11.23
CA ARG A 83 -0.20 3.20 11.19
C ARG A 83 -1.24 2.49 10.33
N GLU A 84 -2.50 2.90 10.40
CA GLU A 84 -3.60 2.22 9.69
C GLU A 84 -3.54 2.48 8.19
N LEU A 85 -3.18 3.69 7.76
CA LEU A 85 -3.01 4.00 6.35
C LEU A 85 -1.84 3.25 5.72
N LYS A 86 -0.73 3.07 6.46
CA LYS A 86 0.40 2.23 6.02
C LYS A 86 -0.02 0.78 5.78
N LYS A 87 -0.91 0.23 6.61
CA LYS A 87 -1.42 -1.15 6.47
C LYS A 87 -2.28 -1.35 5.22
N LYS A 88 -2.99 -0.30 4.77
CA LYS A 88 -3.84 -0.31 3.57
C LYS A 88 -3.05 -0.31 2.26
N LEU A 89 -1.73 -0.04 2.29
CA LEU A 89 -0.91 0.04 1.09
C LEU A 89 -0.72 -1.33 0.40
N PRO A 90 -0.68 -1.39 -0.94
CA PRO A 90 -0.31 -2.60 -1.67
C PRO A 90 1.11 -3.08 -1.33
N ILE A 91 1.28 -4.35 -0.96
CA ILE A 91 2.63 -4.88 -0.70
C ILE A 91 3.41 -5.20 -1.98
N TRP A 92 2.71 -5.59 -3.04
CA TRP A 92 3.33 -5.92 -4.31
C TRP A 92 3.66 -4.65 -5.09
N TYR A 93 4.84 -4.60 -5.71
CA TYR A 93 5.30 -3.40 -6.44
C TYR A 93 5.14 -2.12 -5.60
N HIS A 94 5.42 -2.23 -4.30
CA HIS A 94 5.19 -1.19 -3.31
C HIS A 94 5.96 0.11 -3.63
N LEU A 95 5.37 1.28 -3.35
CA LEU A 95 5.98 2.60 -3.62
C LEU A 95 7.36 2.76 -2.96
N GLY A 96 7.46 2.37 -1.70
CA GLY A 96 8.71 2.31 -0.93
C GLY A 96 9.58 1.06 -1.12
N ALA A 97 9.50 0.34 -2.25
CA ALA A 97 10.22 -0.91 -2.45
C ALA A 97 11.75 -0.73 -2.56
N THR A 98 12.51 -1.51 -1.79
CA THR A 98 13.94 -1.71 -2.01
C THR A 98 14.20 -2.57 -3.26
N LYS A 99 15.45 -2.61 -3.74
CA LYS A 99 15.84 -3.54 -4.82
C LYS A 99 15.51 -4.99 -4.45
N LYS A 100 15.71 -5.39 -3.19
CA LYS A 100 15.38 -6.72 -2.68
C LYS A 100 13.88 -6.99 -2.69
N LEU A 101 13.05 -6.03 -2.26
CA LEU A 101 11.60 -6.19 -2.32
C LEU A 101 11.10 -6.44 -3.75
N ARG A 102 11.69 -5.75 -4.74
CA ARG A 102 11.34 -5.96 -6.15
C ARG A 102 11.65 -7.36 -6.64
N LEU A 103 12.76 -7.96 -6.21
CA LEU A 103 13.14 -9.33 -6.56
C LEU A 103 12.18 -10.37 -5.95
N LEU A 104 11.64 -10.09 -4.77
CA LEU A 104 10.68 -10.98 -4.11
C LEU A 104 9.33 -11.03 -4.83
N ASN A 105 8.93 -9.98 -5.55
CA ASN A 105 7.60 -9.88 -6.18
C ASN A 105 7.24 -11.11 -7.03
N ASN A 106 8.19 -11.73 -7.73
CA ASN A 106 7.91 -12.83 -8.66
C ASN A 106 8.41 -14.21 -8.18
N SER A 107 8.73 -14.36 -6.90
CA SER A 107 9.13 -15.65 -6.34
C SER A 107 7.96 -16.66 -6.30
N ARG A 108 8.26 -17.96 -6.32
CA ARG A 108 7.23 -19.02 -6.18
C ARG A 108 6.42 -18.90 -4.90
N ALA A 109 7.08 -18.54 -3.79
CA ALA A 109 6.40 -18.31 -2.52
C ALA A 109 5.50 -17.07 -2.57
N SER A 110 5.91 -16.01 -3.26
CA SER A 110 5.06 -14.83 -3.50
C SER A 110 3.86 -15.12 -4.41
N ASP A 111 4.02 -16.02 -5.39
CA ASP A 111 2.88 -16.53 -6.17
C ASP A 111 1.89 -17.29 -5.28
N CYS A 112 2.39 -18.11 -4.34
CA CYS A 112 1.55 -18.81 -3.36
C CYS A 112 0.84 -17.83 -2.41
N LEU A 113 1.56 -16.82 -1.88
CA LEU A 113 1.00 -15.76 -1.04
C LEU A 113 -0.18 -15.06 -1.72
N ARG A 114 -0.07 -14.77 -3.02
CA ARG A 114 -1.16 -14.15 -3.78
C ARG A 114 -2.33 -15.10 -4.04
N LYS A 115 -2.06 -16.31 -4.52
CA LYS A 115 -3.11 -17.22 -5.02
C LYS A 115 -3.82 -17.96 -3.90
N ASN A 116 -3.07 -18.48 -2.92
CA ASN A 116 -3.59 -19.39 -1.90
C ASN A 116 -3.86 -18.68 -0.56
N HIS A 117 -3.13 -17.60 -0.27
CA HIS A 117 -3.31 -16.81 0.96
C HIS A 117 -4.00 -15.46 0.73
N ALA A 118 -4.32 -15.10 -0.52
CA ALA A 118 -4.97 -13.85 -0.91
C ALA A 118 -4.26 -12.58 -0.40
N VAL A 119 -2.93 -12.62 -0.29
CA VAL A 119 -2.14 -11.48 0.19
C VAL A 119 -2.13 -10.36 -0.85
N ARG A 120 -2.61 -9.17 -0.48
CA ARG A 120 -2.68 -7.99 -1.37
C ARG A 120 -2.05 -6.75 -0.75
N ILE A 121 -2.29 -6.52 0.54
CA ILE A 121 -1.86 -5.32 1.26
C ILE A 121 -0.85 -5.63 2.37
N VAL A 122 -0.19 -4.58 2.88
CA VAL A 122 0.78 -4.69 3.99
C VAL A 122 0.15 -5.37 5.22
N ALA A 123 -1.13 -5.11 5.51
CA ALA A 123 -1.85 -5.76 6.61
C ALA A 123 -1.88 -7.30 6.49
N ASP A 124 -2.04 -7.84 5.27
CA ASP A 124 -2.11 -9.28 5.05
C ASP A 124 -0.78 -9.96 5.37
N VAL A 125 0.32 -9.32 4.96
CA VAL A 125 1.68 -9.79 5.24
C VAL A 125 1.96 -9.72 6.74
N ALA A 126 1.61 -8.61 7.40
CA ALA A 126 1.74 -8.48 8.86
C ALA A 126 0.92 -9.54 9.62
N ARG A 127 -0.24 -9.95 9.11
CA ARG A 127 -1.03 -11.05 9.69
C ARG A 127 -0.31 -12.40 9.58
N MET A 128 0.40 -12.65 8.48
CA MET A 128 1.16 -13.89 8.31
C MET A 128 2.38 -13.97 9.23
N THR A 129 3.10 -12.86 9.43
CA THR A 129 4.27 -12.83 10.32
C THR A 129 3.91 -13.03 11.79
N ARG A 130 2.66 -12.74 12.18
CA ARG A 130 2.15 -12.83 13.56
C ARG A 130 1.46 -14.15 13.90
N ARG A 131 1.53 -15.16 13.02
CA ARG A 131 0.93 -16.46 13.31
C ARG A 131 1.68 -17.15 14.45
N ARG A 132 0.95 -17.58 15.48
CA ARG A 132 1.53 -18.19 16.69
C ARG A 132 2.48 -19.36 16.40
N CYS A 133 2.08 -20.30 15.53
CA CYS A 133 2.93 -21.43 15.15
C CYS A 133 4.27 -20.98 14.52
N TYR A 134 4.23 -19.90 13.75
CA TYR A 134 5.41 -19.32 13.12
C TYR A 134 6.28 -18.55 14.12
N THR A 135 5.68 -17.73 14.98
CA THR A 135 6.43 -16.95 15.97
C THR A 135 7.13 -17.85 16.99
N THR A 136 6.43 -18.87 17.51
CA THR A 136 7.02 -19.87 18.40
C THR A 136 8.18 -20.64 17.74
N MET A 137 8.05 -20.96 16.44
CA MET A 137 9.15 -21.57 15.69
C MET A 137 10.37 -20.61 15.61
N ARG A 138 10.15 -19.32 15.32
CA ARG A 138 11.23 -18.32 15.22
C ARG A 138 11.92 -18.05 16.56
N GLU A 139 11.18 -18.12 17.67
CA GLU A 139 11.72 -17.96 19.02
C GLU A 139 12.68 -19.09 19.40
N SER A 140 12.49 -20.30 18.86
CA SER A 140 13.38 -21.43 19.13
C SER A 140 14.79 -21.29 18.52
N ARG A 141 15.02 -20.25 17.69
CA ARG A 141 16.29 -19.94 16.99
C ARG A 141 16.86 -21.08 16.14
N ASN A 142 16.08 -22.11 15.87
CA ASN A 142 16.47 -23.16 14.94
C ASN A 142 16.18 -22.71 13.51
N ASP A 143 17.16 -22.90 12.62
CA ASP A 143 17.03 -22.59 11.18
C ASP A 143 16.13 -23.61 10.45
N TYR A 144 15.79 -24.73 11.10
CA TYR A 144 14.87 -25.72 10.58
C TYR A 144 13.43 -25.19 10.61
N VAL A 145 12.76 -25.25 9.45
CA VAL A 145 11.35 -24.88 9.30
C VAL A 145 10.53 -26.17 9.15
N PRO A 146 9.82 -26.63 10.21
CA PRO A 146 8.96 -27.81 10.11
C PRO A 146 7.82 -27.54 9.12
N ASP A 147 7.69 -28.39 8.11
CA ASP A 147 6.66 -28.28 7.07
C ASP A 147 5.35 -29.03 7.46
N ASP A 148 5.33 -29.69 8.62
CA ASP A 148 4.29 -30.62 9.10
C ASP A 148 3.36 -30.02 10.17
N CYS A 149 3.44 -28.71 10.44
CA CYS A 149 2.60 -28.05 11.45
C CYS A 149 1.10 -28.38 11.27
N THR A 150 0.48 -28.96 12.29
CA THR A 150 -0.91 -29.43 12.28
C THR A 150 -1.90 -28.40 12.82
N CYS A 151 -1.48 -27.16 13.09
CA CYS A 151 -2.39 -26.13 13.56
C CYS A 151 -3.46 -25.81 12.50
N ARG A 152 -4.65 -25.39 12.96
CA ARG A 152 -5.80 -25.08 12.09
C ARG A 152 -5.44 -24.18 10.92
N LEU A 153 -4.70 -23.09 11.16
CA LEU A 153 -4.30 -22.15 10.09
C LEU A 153 -3.41 -22.79 9.01
N CYS A 154 -2.52 -23.71 9.38
CA CYS A 154 -1.65 -24.39 8.42
C CYS A 154 -2.42 -25.49 7.66
N LEU A 155 -3.37 -26.16 8.30
CA LEU A 155 -4.28 -27.09 7.63
C LEU A 155 -5.18 -26.36 6.62
N ASP A 156 -5.75 -25.22 7.01
CA ASP A 156 -6.57 -24.36 6.15
C ASP A 156 -5.78 -23.78 4.96
N ASP A 157 -4.48 -23.53 5.13
CA ASP A 157 -3.62 -23.15 4.02
C ASP A 157 -3.36 -24.31 3.06
N ARG A 158 -3.13 -25.53 3.59
CA ARG A 158 -2.92 -26.73 2.78
C ARG A 158 -4.16 -27.13 2.00
N SER A 159 -5.35 -27.02 2.58
CA SER A 159 -6.62 -27.27 1.87
C SER A 159 -6.85 -26.29 0.72
N ARG A 160 -6.27 -25.08 0.80
CA ARG A 160 -6.23 -24.07 -0.29
C ARG A 160 -5.07 -24.25 -1.27
N GLY A 161 -4.30 -25.34 -1.15
CA GLY A 161 -3.21 -25.69 -2.08
C GLY A 161 -1.83 -25.13 -1.71
N CYS A 162 -1.65 -24.53 -0.53
CA CYS A 162 -0.30 -24.17 -0.05
C CYS A 162 0.43 -25.40 0.47
N LYS A 163 1.56 -25.76 -0.17
CA LYS A 163 2.37 -26.92 0.26
C LYS A 163 3.20 -26.65 1.52
N HIS A 164 3.64 -25.41 1.71
CA HIS A 164 4.58 -25.03 2.76
C HIS A 164 4.15 -23.72 3.45
N PRO A 165 3.19 -23.77 4.40
CA PRO A 165 2.67 -22.57 5.06
C PRO A 165 3.75 -21.73 5.76
N HIS A 166 4.70 -22.37 6.45
CA HIS A 166 5.77 -21.65 7.14
C HIS A 166 6.75 -20.95 6.18
N ARG A 167 7.06 -21.54 5.01
CA ARG A 167 7.85 -20.84 3.98
C ARG A 167 7.14 -19.59 3.47
N CYS A 168 5.81 -19.61 3.39
CA CYS A 168 5.01 -18.44 3.06
C CYS A 168 5.10 -17.37 4.17
N CYS A 169 5.05 -17.77 5.45
CA CYS A 169 5.28 -16.85 6.58
C CYS A 169 6.69 -16.22 6.53
N THR A 170 7.74 -16.99 6.26
CA THR A 170 9.11 -16.46 6.10
C THR A 170 9.21 -15.50 4.92
N THR A 171 8.56 -15.82 3.80
CA THR A 171 8.51 -14.91 2.65
C THR A 171 7.76 -13.62 3.01
N ALA A 172 6.67 -13.72 3.77
CA ALA A 172 5.93 -12.56 4.28
C ALA A 172 6.81 -11.68 5.20
N GLU A 173 7.56 -12.29 6.12
CA GLU A 173 8.52 -11.57 6.98
C GLU A 173 9.57 -10.84 6.14
N ASN A 174 10.12 -11.50 5.11
CA ASN A 174 11.08 -10.89 4.20
C ASN A 174 10.48 -9.72 3.41
N LEU A 175 9.24 -9.84 2.93
CA LEU A 175 8.55 -8.74 2.24
C LEU A 175 8.38 -7.54 3.17
N LEU A 176 7.88 -7.76 4.39
CA LEU A 176 7.60 -6.70 5.36
C LEU A 176 8.88 -5.98 5.78
N ARG A 177 9.95 -6.72 6.08
CA ARG A 177 11.26 -6.17 6.46
C ARG A 177 11.87 -5.25 5.41
N GLU A 178 11.58 -5.50 4.13
CA GLU A 178 12.11 -4.72 3.01
C GLU A 178 11.23 -3.51 2.65
N VAL A 179 10.14 -3.24 3.38
CA VAL A 179 9.37 -2.00 3.28
C VAL A 179 10.12 -0.89 4.01
N ARG A 180 10.42 0.22 3.32
CA ARG A 180 11.14 1.37 3.92
C ARG A 180 10.38 1.97 5.12
N PRO A 181 11.08 2.54 6.12
CA PRO A 181 10.47 3.04 7.36
C PRO A 181 9.30 4.02 7.19
N LYS A 182 9.35 4.92 6.19
CA LYS A 182 8.24 5.84 5.88
C LYS A 182 6.90 5.11 5.71
N TRP A 183 6.94 3.92 5.13
CA TRP A 183 5.76 3.15 4.74
C TRP A 183 5.54 1.90 5.62
N HIS A 184 6.48 1.59 6.51
CA HIS A 184 6.40 0.41 7.37
C HIS A 184 5.42 0.66 8.54
N PRO A 185 4.45 -0.23 8.79
CA PRO A 185 3.38 -0.01 9.77
C PRO A 185 3.88 0.06 11.22
N ASP A 186 4.97 -0.64 11.54
CA ASP A 186 5.56 -0.61 12.89
C ASP A 186 6.63 0.48 13.05
N SER A 187 6.94 1.24 11.99
CA SER A 187 7.80 2.42 12.11
C SER A 187 6.96 3.62 12.52
N LEU A 188 7.21 4.15 13.71
CA LEU A 188 6.55 5.36 14.20
C LEU A 188 7.02 6.57 13.40
N SER A 189 6.08 7.42 12.99
CA SER A 189 6.40 8.73 12.46
C SER A 189 6.77 9.66 13.63
N PRO A 190 7.77 10.54 13.49
CA PRO A 190 8.14 11.46 14.56
C PRO A 190 6.95 12.31 14.99
N HIS A 191 6.74 12.44 16.30
CA HIS A 191 5.71 13.33 16.84
C HIS A 191 6.19 14.77 16.69
N ASP A 192 5.41 15.62 16.03
CA ASP A 192 5.74 17.04 15.81
C ASP A 192 5.04 17.98 16.81
N GLY A 193 4.20 17.44 17.70
CA GLY A 193 3.35 18.23 18.60
C GLY A 193 2.34 19.13 17.89
N LEU A 194 2.13 18.97 16.57
CA LEU A 194 1.29 19.86 15.77
C LEU A 194 -0.18 19.43 15.73
N THR A 195 -0.45 18.15 15.96
CA THR A 195 -1.82 17.64 15.91
C THR A 195 -2.62 18.13 17.10
N LEU A 196 -3.82 18.64 16.84
CA LEU A 196 -4.73 19.04 17.91
C LEU A 196 -5.07 17.86 18.84
N THR A 197 -5.23 18.14 20.12
CA THR A 197 -5.76 17.18 21.09
C THR A 197 -7.27 16.98 20.87
N ASN A 198 -7.82 15.86 21.32
CA ASN A 198 -9.26 15.57 21.21
C ASN A 198 -10.11 16.74 21.74
N ASN A 199 -9.76 17.28 22.93
CA ASN A 199 -10.47 18.43 23.50
C ASN A 199 -10.44 19.69 22.59
N ARG A 200 -9.34 19.90 21.84
CA ARG A 200 -9.24 21.01 20.88
C ARG A 200 -10.03 20.73 19.60
N GLN A 201 -10.07 19.47 19.15
CA GLN A 201 -10.90 19.05 18.01
C GLN A 201 -12.39 19.20 18.34
N GLU A 202 -12.84 18.73 19.50
CA GLU A 202 -14.24 18.91 19.97
C GLU A 202 -14.61 20.39 20.11
N LYS A 203 -13.69 21.23 20.61
CA LYS A 203 -13.92 22.70 20.65
C LYS A 203 -14.08 23.28 19.25
N ASN A 204 -13.28 22.84 18.29
CA ASN A 204 -13.42 23.27 16.90
C ASN A 204 -14.75 22.81 16.29
N GLU A 205 -15.18 21.57 16.54
CA GLU A 205 -16.46 21.06 16.04
C GLU A 205 -17.65 21.89 16.56
N ARG A 206 -17.66 22.22 17.86
CA ARG A 206 -18.67 23.13 18.44
C ARG A 206 -18.59 24.53 17.84
N ALA A 207 -17.39 25.10 17.75
CA ALA A 207 -17.20 26.42 17.15
C ALA A 207 -17.64 26.47 15.68
N LEU A 208 -17.52 25.38 14.92
CA LEU A 208 -18.01 25.30 13.54
C LEU A 208 -19.54 25.41 13.47
N ALA A 209 -20.25 24.77 14.40
CA ALA A 209 -21.71 24.82 14.49
C ALA A 209 -22.23 26.19 14.97
N GLU A 210 -21.47 26.85 15.85
CA GLU A 210 -21.84 28.12 16.48
C GLU A 210 -21.25 29.35 15.78
N THR A 211 -20.55 29.18 14.65
CA THR A 211 -19.81 30.25 13.93
C THR A 211 -18.77 30.96 14.82
N GLY A 212 -18.14 30.22 15.73
CA GLY A 212 -17.11 30.70 16.65
C GLY A 212 -15.68 30.59 16.12
N THR A 213 -14.71 30.93 16.96
CA THR A 213 -13.27 30.90 16.62
C THR A 213 -12.75 29.47 16.51
N LEU A 214 -12.16 29.13 15.37
CA LEU A 214 -11.51 27.84 15.13
C LEU A 214 -10.01 27.92 15.42
N THR A 215 -9.48 26.90 16.10
CA THR A 215 -8.04 26.70 16.22
C THR A 215 -7.55 25.94 14.98
N PHE A 216 -6.63 26.53 14.22
CA PHE A 216 -6.03 25.83 13.08
C PHE A 216 -5.29 24.55 13.53
N ASP A 217 -5.48 23.44 12.80
CA ASP A 217 -4.75 22.19 13.00
C ASP A 217 -3.57 22.10 12.01
N PRO A 218 -2.32 22.37 12.44
CA PRO A 218 -1.15 22.27 11.57
C PRO A 218 -0.67 20.83 11.35
N SER A 219 -1.47 19.80 11.69
CA SER A 219 -1.07 18.41 11.49
C SER A 219 -0.77 18.09 10.02
N VAL A 220 0.42 17.55 9.80
CA VAL A 220 0.84 17.01 8.49
C VAL A 220 0.69 15.49 8.40
N THR A 221 0.06 14.88 9.42
CA THR A 221 -0.17 13.43 9.48
C THR A 221 -1.46 13.08 8.76
N GLN A 222 -1.33 12.37 7.65
CA GLN A 222 -2.49 11.84 6.95
C GLN A 222 -3.09 10.66 7.72
N ARG A 223 -4.39 10.74 7.95
CA ARG A 223 -5.25 9.72 8.57
C ARG A 223 -6.44 9.42 7.66
N GLY A 224 -7.13 8.32 7.93
CA GLY A 224 -8.37 7.95 7.24
C GLY A 224 -8.16 7.09 5.98
N GLU A 225 -8.63 7.58 4.84
CA GLU A 225 -8.59 6.88 3.55
C GLU A 225 -7.39 7.26 2.67
N LEU A 226 -7.05 6.38 1.72
CA LEU A 226 -5.85 6.52 0.87
C LEU A 226 -5.94 7.70 -0.10
N ASP A 227 -7.14 8.12 -0.47
CA ASP A 227 -7.37 9.24 -1.38
C ASP A 227 -6.87 10.57 -0.80
N GLY A 228 -7.02 10.75 0.51
CA GLY A 228 -6.53 11.92 1.24
C GLY A 228 -5.02 12.11 1.20
N ALA A 229 -4.24 11.09 0.82
CA ALA A 229 -2.78 11.16 0.69
C ALA A 229 -2.28 11.53 -0.73
N PHE A 230 -3.16 11.64 -1.73
CA PHE A 230 -2.74 12.10 -3.05
C PHE A 230 -2.46 13.61 -3.05
N ARG A 231 -1.38 14.00 -3.73
CA ARG A 231 -1.00 15.39 -3.96
C ARG A 231 -0.68 15.55 -5.45
N VAL A 232 -0.75 16.79 -5.93
CA VAL A 232 -0.31 17.19 -7.28
C VAL A 232 0.91 18.10 -7.15
N PHE A 233 1.66 18.26 -8.24
CA PHE A 233 2.92 19.01 -8.27
C PHE A 233 3.96 18.47 -7.28
N VAL A 234 3.93 17.15 -7.04
CA VAL A 234 4.86 16.48 -6.14
C VAL A 234 6.23 16.39 -6.80
N ASP A 235 7.29 16.64 -6.02
CA ASP A 235 8.63 16.21 -6.40
C ASP A 235 8.76 14.69 -6.21
N PRO A 236 8.99 13.90 -7.28
CA PRO A 236 9.12 12.45 -7.18
C PRO A 236 10.20 11.96 -6.20
N SER A 237 11.23 12.78 -5.92
CA SER A 237 12.30 12.47 -4.96
C SER A 237 11.76 12.27 -3.53
N SER A 238 10.68 12.99 -3.17
CA SER A 238 10.09 13.03 -1.83
C SER A 238 9.52 11.70 -1.32
N HIS A 239 9.27 10.73 -2.22
CA HIS A 239 8.91 9.37 -1.83
C HIS A 239 10.08 8.62 -1.18
N ASN A 240 11.29 8.88 -1.67
CA ASN A 240 12.53 8.26 -1.19
C ASN A 240 13.14 9.05 -0.03
N GLU A 241 13.07 10.38 -0.13
CA GLU A 241 13.66 11.34 0.79
C GLU A 241 12.52 12.18 1.38
N PRO A 242 11.82 11.67 2.41
CA PRO A 242 10.78 12.46 3.04
C PRO A 242 11.35 13.79 3.57
N PRO A 243 10.59 14.88 3.50
CA PRO A 243 11.04 16.16 4.02
C PRO A 243 11.40 16.05 5.50
N ALA A 244 12.37 16.85 5.93
CA ALA A 244 12.77 16.91 7.32
C ALA A 244 11.56 17.25 8.20
N VAL A 245 11.33 16.41 9.19
CA VAL A 245 10.27 16.61 10.18
C VAL A 245 10.89 17.22 11.42
N ARG A 246 10.27 18.29 11.93
CA ARG A 246 10.66 18.88 13.23
C ARG A 246 10.54 17.81 14.32
N ARG A 247 11.66 17.58 15.02
CA ARG A 247 11.72 16.72 16.20
C ARG A 247 11.40 17.52 17.45
#